data_AF-A0A7W0T9L3-F1
#
_entry.id   AF-A0A7W0T9L3-F1
#
_cell.length_a   1.000
_cell.length_b   1.000
_cell.length_c   1.000
_cell.angle_alpha   90.00
_cell.angle_beta   90.00
_cell.angle_gamma   90.00
#
_symmetry.space_group_name_H-M   'P 1'
#
loop_
_entity.id
_entity.type
_entity.pdbx_description
1 polymer ?
#
loop_
_entity_poly.entity_id
_entity_poly.type
_entity_poly.pdbx_seq_one_letter_code
_entity_poly.pdbx_strand_id
1 'polypeptide(L)'
;MGKVTARRSDGSTVEVRTSKKTRSVRLAHEKPVQIDLSGLGEVPALEDLYLSSTLSSVLDALDVGPLAGRTFASLTAAVAGPIDLAPLSACRLRSLSLDIGGSTALDLTPLREHPTLDHVHLAFHDQPALDLSFATSMPALRSLSISGGEWRTLELAPLRGLPLTSLTLARQYISSVPLEVIAQPALEHLMLQELEINEGYLDLMPLHVCTKLQFLSLHQNEVGTLEVSALAGLATLRRFDPPNFKSMMMSAHAEPIVSPGLSRWRDNIGVE
;
A
#
# COMPACT_ATOMS: atom_id res chain seq x y z
N MET A 1 -10.27 -11.58 32.13
CA MET A 1 -9.78 -12.39 30.99
C MET A 1 -10.79 -12.17 29.89
N GLY A 2 -10.35 -11.73 28.71
CA GLY A 2 -11.25 -11.47 27.58
C GLY A 2 -11.30 -12.67 26.64
N LYS A 3 -12.11 -12.56 25.59
CA LYS A 3 -12.15 -13.52 24.50
C LYS A 3 -12.54 -12.84 23.20
N VAL A 4 -11.95 -13.29 22.11
CA VAL A 4 -12.39 -12.97 20.75
C VAL A 4 -12.94 -14.24 20.15
N THR A 5 -14.13 -14.17 19.57
CA THR A 5 -14.75 -15.32 18.92
C THR A 5 -14.84 -15.09 17.43
N ALA A 6 -14.64 -16.14 16.65
CA ALA A 6 -14.78 -16.09 15.21
C ALA A 6 -15.56 -17.30 14.71
N ARG A 7 -16.42 -17.06 13.73
CA ARG A 7 -17.18 -18.10 13.02
C ARG A 7 -16.50 -18.39 11.69
N ARG A 8 -16.32 -19.67 11.38
CA ARG A 8 -15.77 -20.17 10.12
C ARG A 8 -16.88 -20.38 9.08
N SER A 9 -16.51 -20.53 7.82
CA SER A 9 -17.46 -20.79 6.71
C SER A 9 -18.24 -22.09 6.87
N ASP A 10 -17.68 -23.10 7.57
CA ASP A 10 -18.34 -24.37 7.89
C ASP A 10 -19.34 -24.28 9.07
N GLY A 11 -19.50 -23.09 9.66
CA GLY A 11 -20.37 -22.83 10.81
C GLY A 11 -19.72 -23.12 12.17
N SER A 12 -18.53 -23.71 12.21
CA SER A 12 -17.80 -23.90 13.47
C SER A 12 -17.32 -22.57 14.05
N THR A 13 -17.13 -22.54 15.38
CA THR A 13 -16.65 -21.36 16.10
C THR A 13 -15.30 -21.65 16.73
N VAL A 14 -14.40 -20.66 16.68
CA VAL A 14 -13.13 -20.65 17.39
C VAL A 14 -13.14 -19.50 18.41
N GLU A 15 -12.54 -19.74 19.58
CA GLU A 15 -12.39 -18.74 20.64
C GLU A 15 -10.90 -18.55 20.92
N VAL A 16 -10.44 -17.30 20.87
CA VAL A 16 -9.11 -16.90 21.31
C VAL A 16 -9.25 -16.18 22.65
N ARG A 17 -8.77 -16.81 23.71
CA ARG A 17 -8.75 -16.21 25.05
C ARG A 17 -7.66 -15.15 25.14
N THR A 18 -8.01 -14.00 25.69
CA THR A 18 -7.10 -12.88 25.88
C THR A 18 -6.86 -12.60 27.36
N SER A 19 -5.64 -12.17 27.67
CA SER A 19 -5.18 -11.81 29.00
C SER A 19 -4.45 -10.47 28.95
N LYS A 20 -4.09 -9.93 30.11
CA LYS A 20 -3.28 -8.69 30.18
C LYS A 20 -1.92 -8.80 29.47
N LYS A 21 -1.44 -10.02 29.21
CA LYS A 21 -0.16 -10.31 28.53
C LYS A 21 -0.33 -10.64 27.04
N THR A 22 -1.56 -10.72 26.53
CA THR A 22 -1.79 -11.07 25.13
C THR A 22 -1.29 -9.95 24.23
N ARG A 23 -0.30 -10.27 23.39
CA ARG A 23 0.30 -9.33 22.42
C ARG A 23 -0.31 -9.41 21.04
N SER A 24 -0.81 -10.58 20.66
CA SER A 24 -1.37 -10.78 19.32
C SER A 24 -2.63 -11.61 19.36
N VAL A 25 -3.64 -11.23 18.58
CA VAL A 25 -4.78 -12.09 18.21
C VAL A 25 -4.64 -12.41 16.73
N ARG A 26 -4.49 -13.70 16.40
CA ARG A 26 -4.32 -14.17 15.03
C ARG A 26 -5.44 -15.15 14.72
N LEU A 27 -6.30 -14.76 13.78
CA LEU A 27 -7.48 -15.52 13.36
C LEU A 27 -7.46 -15.84 11.87
N ALA A 28 -6.63 -15.20 11.05
CA ALA A 28 -6.68 -15.41 9.60
C ALA A 28 -6.51 -16.89 9.19
N HIS A 29 -5.65 -17.66 9.88
CA HIS A 29 -5.47 -19.10 9.61
C HIS A 29 -6.71 -19.94 9.92
N GLU A 30 -7.63 -19.42 10.73
CA GLU A 30 -8.90 -20.07 11.08
C GLU A 30 -9.96 -19.87 10.00
N LYS A 31 -9.65 -19.14 8.92
CA LYS A 31 -10.57 -18.80 7.82
C LYS A 31 -11.91 -18.23 8.32
N PRO A 32 -11.89 -17.18 9.15
CA PRO A 32 -13.11 -16.61 9.71
C PRO A 32 -13.91 -15.90 8.61
N VAL A 33 -15.23 -16.00 8.71
CA VAL A 33 -16.19 -15.19 7.93
C VAL A 33 -16.85 -14.11 8.80
N GLN A 34 -16.86 -14.29 10.12
CA GLN A 34 -17.33 -13.29 11.09
C GLN A 34 -16.44 -13.30 12.33
N ILE A 35 -16.18 -12.13 12.89
CA ILE A 35 -15.38 -11.95 14.10
C ILE A 35 -16.13 -11.02 15.05
N ASP A 36 -16.22 -11.43 16.31
CA ASP A 36 -16.75 -10.62 17.40
C ASP A 36 -15.61 -10.16 18.32
N LEU A 37 -15.33 -8.85 18.25
CA LEU A 37 -14.33 -8.17 19.07
C LEU A 37 -14.93 -7.61 20.38
N SER A 38 -16.23 -7.71 20.63
CA SER A 38 -16.87 -7.14 21.82
C SER A 38 -16.36 -7.75 23.13
N GLY A 39 -15.94 -9.02 23.09
CA GLY A 39 -15.31 -9.73 24.21
C GLY A 39 -13.84 -9.37 24.44
N LEU A 40 -13.25 -8.45 23.64
CA LEU A 40 -11.89 -7.97 23.82
C LEU A 40 -11.81 -7.21 25.16
N GLY A 41 -11.45 -7.93 26.23
CA GLY A 41 -11.31 -7.36 27.57
C GLY A 41 -10.16 -6.35 27.67
N GLU A 42 -9.67 -6.08 28.88
CA GLU A 42 -8.45 -5.28 29.05
C GLU A 42 -7.23 -6.05 28.54
N VAL A 43 -6.73 -5.62 27.37
CA VAL A 43 -5.54 -6.19 26.71
C VAL A 43 -4.47 -5.10 26.50
N PRO A 44 -3.90 -4.52 27.57
CA PRO A 44 -3.01 -3.35 27.46
C PRO A 44 -1.69 -3.63 26.74
N ALA A 45 -1.33 -4.90 26.57
CA ALA A 45 -0.13 -5.32 25.84
C ALA A 45 -0.41 -5.70 24.37
N LEU A 46 -1.64 -5.50 23.88
CA LEU A 46 -2.01 -5.87 22.52
C LEU A 46 -1.22 -5.01 21.51
N GLU A 47 -0.54 -5.69 20.61
CA GLU A 47 0.26 -5.10 19.54
C GLU A 47 -0.36 -5.44 18.19
N ASP A 48 -0.77 -6.70 17.97
CA ASP A 48 -1.17 -7.16 16.63
C ASP A 48 -2.58 -7.78 16.59
N LEU A 49 -3.40 -7.33 15.65
CA LEU A 49 -4.66 -7.94 15.28
C LEU A 49 -4.58 -8.42 13.82
N TYR A 50 -4.35 -9.72 13.63
CA TYR A 50 -4.32 -10.36 12.32
C TYR A 50 -5.62 -11.17 12.14
N LEU A 51 -6.66 -10.51 11.64
CA LEU A 51 -8.02 -11.01 11.67
C LEU A 51 -8.33 -11.92 10.46
N SER A 52 -8.01 -11.45 9.25
CA SER A 52 -8.25 -12.16 7.99
C SER A 52 -7.34 -11.63 6.88
N SER A 53 -7.27 -12.35 5.77
CA SER A 53 -6.55 -11.96 4.54
C SER A 53 -7.24 -12.59 3.35
N THR A 54 -7.19 -11.99 2.17
CA THR A 54 -7.79 -12.58 0.95
C THR A 54 -7.19 -13.94 0.58
N LEU A 55 -5.97 -14.24 1.03
CA LEU A 55 -5.35 -15.57 0.89
C LEU A 55 -5.98 -16.64 1.80
N SER A 56 -6.73 -16.24 2.83
CA SER A 56 -7.34 -17.15 3.81
C SER A 56 -8.87 -17.12 3.77
N SER A 57 -9.47 -15.94 3.96
CA SER A 57 -10.91 -15.70 3.99
C SER A 57 -11.21 -14.21 3.98
N VAL A 58 -12.39 -13.85 3.48
CA VAL A 58 -12.93 -12.50 3.52
C VAL A 58 -14.05 -12.49 4.55
N LEU A 59 -14.06 -11.50 5.44
CA LEU A 59 -15.12 -11.32 6.43
C LEU A 59 -16.37 -10.73 5.76
N ASP A 60 -17.55 -11.22 6.13
CA ASP A 60 -18.82 -10.66 5.64
C ASP A 60 -18.95 -9.18 6.07
N ALA A 61 -18.57 -8.91 7.32
CA ALA A 61 -18.54 -7.59 7.93
C ALA A 61 -17.50 -7.59 9.08
N LEU A 62 -17.06 -6.40 9.48
CA LEU A 62 -16.17 -6.22 10.62
C LEU A 62 -16.58 -4.97 11.42
N ASP A 63 -16.93 -5.17 12.69
CA ASP A 63 -17.14 -4.08 13.64
C ASP A 63 -15.83 -3.81 14.40
N VAL A 64 -15.22 -2.64 14.14
CA VAL A 64 -14.02 -2.17 14.84
C VAL A 64 -14.34 -1.23 16.01
N GLY A 65 -15.62 -0.99 16.33
CA GLY A 65 -16.08 -0.22 17.48
C GLY A 65 -15.40 -0.62 18.80
N PRO A 66 -15.25 -1.93 19.12
CA PRO A 66 -14.55 -2.38 20.32
C PRO A 66 -13.07 -1.97 20.40
N LEU A 67 -12.45 -1.51 19.30
CA LEU A 67 -11.07 -1.05 19.25
C LEU A 67 -10.91 0.44 19.60
N ALA A 68 -12.01 1.20 19.67
CA ALA A 68 -11.98 2.64 19.89
C ALA A 68 -11.12 3.03 21.10
N GLY A 69 -10.19 3.98 20.89
CA GLY A 69 -9.30 4.51 21.93
C GLY A 69 -8.23 3.54 22.43
N ARG A 70 -8.10 2.35 21.84
CA ARG A 70 -7.05 1.38 22.22
C ARG A 70 -5.72 1.72 21.55
N THR A 71 -4.65 1.34 22.24
CA THR A 71 -3.29 1.39 21.68
C THR A 71 -2.89 -0.02 21.27
N PHE A 72 -2.60 -0.19 19.99
CA PHE A 72 -2.03 -1.40 19.41
C PHE A 72 -1.32 -1.03 18.11
N ALA A 73 -0.37 -1.85 17.67
CA ALA A 73 0.54 -1.52 16.59
C ALA A 73 -0.05 -1.81 15.20
N SER A 74 -0.76 -2.92 15.01
CA SER A 74 -1.17 -3.37 13.68
C SER A 74 -2.58 -3.93 13.63
N LEU A 75 -3.34 -3.56 12.58
CA LEU A 75 -4.59 -4.20 12.16
C LEU A 75 -4.43 -4.77 10.75
N THR A 76 -4.81 -6.03 10.55
CA THR A 76 -4.98 -6.62 9.23
C THR A 76 -6.31 -7.33 9.11
N ALA A 77 -7.08 -6.96 8.09
CA ALA A 77 -8.36 -7.58 7.78
C ALA A 77 -8.67 -7.53 6.28
N ALA A 78 -9.35 -8.56 5.81
CA ALA A 78 -10.06 -8.60 4.54
C ALA A 78 -11.58 -8.63 4.80
N VAL A 79 -12.33 -7.71 4.19
CA VAL A 79 -13.77 -7.49 4.44
C VAL A 79 -14.51 -7.35 3.11
N ALA A 80 -15.68 -7.97 2.96
CA ALA A 80 -16.43 -8.03 1.71
C ALA A 80 -17.26 -6.78 1.41
N GLY A 81 -17.43 -5.90 2.38
CA GLY A 81 -18.28 -4.72 2.29
C GLY A 81 -17.70 -3.53 3.06
N PRO A 82 -18.47 -2.43 3.18
CA PRO A 82 -17.99 -1.22 3.83
C PRO A 82 -17.65 -1.49 5.30
N ILE A 83 -16.61 -0.81 5.77
CA ILE A 83 -16.15 -0.83 7.16
C ILE A 83 -16.14 0.60 7.68
N ASP A 84 -16.71 0.82 8.87
CA ASP A 84 -16.62 2.11 9.56
C ASP A 84 -15.25 2.23 10.24
N LEU A 85 -14.44 3.19 9.79
CA LEU A 85 -13.11 3.45 10.34
C LEU A 85 -13.12 4.52 11.45
N ALA A 86 -14.26 5.14 11.77
CA ALA A 86 -14.36 6.13 12.84
C ALA A 86 -13.75 5.68 14.19
N PRO A 87 -13.94 4.42 14.63
CA PRO A 87 -13.30 3.92 15.85
C PRO A 87 -11.76 3.95 15.83
N LEU A 88 -11.15 3.86 14.64
CA LEU A 88 -9.69 3.82 14.50
C LEU A 88 -9.04 5.20 14.63
N SER A 89 -9.79 6.29 14.46
CA SER A 89 -9.29 7.68 14.58
C SER A 89 -8.64 7.98 15.93
N ALA A 90 -9.17 7.38 17.01
CA ALA A 90 -8.67 7.54 18.38
C ALA A 90 -7.61 6.51 18.76
N CYS A 91 -7.27 5.57 17.87
CA CYS A 91 -6.28 4.54 18.13
C CYS A 91 -4.86 5.09 17.92
N ARG A 92 -3.87 4.40 18.50
CA ARG A 92 -2.44 4.67 18.23
C ARG A 92 -1.83 3.56 17.37
N LEU A 93 -2.41 3.39 16.19
CA LEU A 93 -1.97 2.44 15.16
C LEU A 93 -0.66 2.87 14.49
N ARG A 94 0.19 1.90 14.17
CA ARG A 94 1.35 2.09 13.27
C ARG A 94 1.07 1.56 11.88
N SER A 95 0.47 0.37 11.81
CA SER A 95 0.20 -0.35 10.58
C SER A 95 -1.29 -0.62 10.41
N LEU A 96 -1.83 -0.29 9.24
CA LEU A 96 -3.17 -0.65 8.82
C LEU A 96 -3.10 -1.34 7.46
N SER A 97 -3.59 -2.58 7.40
CA SER A 97 -3.70 -3.35 6.16
C SER A 97 -5.15 -3.78 5.96
N LEU A 98 -5.81 -3.22 4.96
CA LEU A 98 -7.19 -3.54 4.62
C LEU A 98 -7.29 -4.06 3.19
N ASP A 99 -7.96 -5.19 3.04
CA ASP A 99 -8.40 -5.71 1.76
C ASP A 99 -9.92 -5.59 1.70
N ILE A 100 -10.42 -4.74 0.81
CA ILE A 100 -11.80 -4.29 0.79
C ILE A 100 -12.47 -4.76 -0.49
N GLY A 101 -13.42 -5.67 -0.32
CA GLY A 101 -14.37 -6.06 -1.33
C GLY A 101 -15.56 -5.09 -1.40
N GLY A 102 -16.40 -5.34 -2.41
CA GLY A 102 -17.61 -4.58 -2.65
C GLY A 102 -17.38 -3.26 -3.39
N SER A 103 -18.49 -2.67 -3.83
CA SER A 103 -18.51 -1.51 -4.73
C SER A 103 -18.83 -0.17 -4.06
N THR A 104 -18.92 -0.17 -2.73
CA THR A 104 -19.10 1.07 -1.96
C THR A 104 -17.75 1.68 -1.68
N ALA A 105 -17.55 2.96 -2.02
CA ALA A 105 -16.33 3.68 -1.73
C ALA A 105 -16.01 3.66 -0.22
N LEU A 106 -14.76 3.38 0.14
CA LEU A 106 -14.31 3.39 1.53
C LEU A 106 -14.08 4.82 2.00
N ASP A 107 -14.71 5.22 3.11
CA ASP A 107 -14.42 6.49 3.75
C ASP A 107 -13.15 6.40 4.60
N LEU A 108 -12.08 7.05 4.13
CA LEU A 108 -10.79 7.14 4.81
C LEU A 108 -10.63 8.42 5.64
N THR A 109 -11.63 9.32 5.65
CA THR A 109 -11.61 10.57 6.42
C THR A 109 -11.27 10.36 7.90
N PRO A 110 -11.74 9.28 8.58
CA PRO A 110 -11.35 9.01 9.95
C PRO A 110 -9.84 8.84 10.21
N LEU A 111 -9.05 8.53 9.17
CA LEU A 111 -7.60 8.34 9.28
C LEU A 111 -6.80 9.63 9.04
N ARG A 112 -7.48 10.73 8.68
CA ARG A 112 -6.82 12.02 8.45
C ARG A 112 -6.04 12.44 9.69
N GLU A 113 -4.82 12.97 9.46
CA GLU A 113 -3.94 13.48 10.54
C GLU A 113 -3.54 12.43 11.59
N HIS A 114 -3.70 11.13 11.29
CA HIS A 114 -3.41 10.07 12.25
C HIS A 114 -1.93 10.14 12.70
N PRO A 115 -1.65 10.27 14.02
CA PRO A 115 -0.35 10.75 14.51
C PRO A 115 0.77 9.72 14.43
N THR A 116 0.44 8.42 14.45
CA THR A 116 1.42 7.33 14.57
C THR A 116 1.46 6.38 13.39
N LEU A 117 0.56 6.54 12.41
CA LEU A 117 0.38 5.55 11.36
C LEU A 117 1.47 5.75 10.30
N ASP A 118 2.36 4.77 10.22
CA ASP A 118 3.56 4.79 9.40
C ASP A 118 3.48 3.84 8.21
N HIS A 119 2.61 2.82 8.24
CA HIS A 119 2.37 1.89 7.14
C HIS A 119 0.86 1.76 6.83
N VAL A 120 0.48 2.08 5.61
CA VAL A 120 -0.87 1.86 5.07
C VAL A 120 -0.78 0.91 3.88
N HIS A 121 -1.55 -0.18 3.94
CA HIS A 121 -1.81 -1.04 2.81
C HIS A 121 -3.32 -1.10 2.57
N LEU A 122 -3.75 -0.72 1.37
CA LEU A 122 -5.13 -0.78 0.92
C LEU A 122 -5.20 -1.57 -0.37
N ALA A 123 -5.96 -2.66 -0.37
CA ALA A 123 -6.28 -3.44 -1.55
C ALA A 123 -7.78 -3.35 -1.82
N PHE A 124 -8.15 -3.06 -3.07
CA PHE A 124 -9.54 -2.91 -3.49
C PHE A 124 -9.85 -3.86 -4.64
N HIS A 125 -11.05 -4.44 -4.64
CA HIS A 125 -11.50 -5.31 -5.74
C HIS A 125 -12.41 -4.58 -6.72
N ASP A 126 -13.41 -3.82 -6.23
CA ASP A 126 -14.49 -3.27 -7.08
C ASP A 126 -14.87 -1.83 -6.69
N GLN A 127 -13.93 -1.02 -6.19
CA GLN A 127 -14.26 0.34 -5.76
C GLN A 127 -14.33 1.34 -6.92
N PRO A 128 -15.37 2.19 -6.98
CA PRO A 128 -15.56 3.13 -8.08
C PRO A 128 -14.60 4.32 -8.03
N ALA A 129 -14.07 4.66 -6.85
CA ALA A 129 -13.13 5.76 -6.64
C ALA A 129 -12.32 5.55 -5.35
N LEU A 130 -11.22 6.29 -5.23
CA LEU A 130 -10.43 6.41 -4.00
C LEU A 130 -10.08 7.89 -3.77
N ASP A 131 -10.37 8.38 -2.56
CA ASP A 131 -9.92 9.70 -2.10
C ASP A 131 -8.68 9.57 -1.21
N LEU A 132 -7.57 10.18 -1.65
CA LEU A 132 -6.31 10.22 -0.91
C LEU A 132 -6.17 11.43 0.02
N SER A 133 -7.19 12.29 0.14
CA SER A 133 -7.14 13.50 0.98
C SER A 133 -6.83 13.23 2.45
N PHE A 134 -7.10 12.01 2.94
CA PHE A 134 -6.70 11.58 4.30
C PHE A 134 -5.18 11.63 4.50
N ALA A 135 -4.39 11.45 3.44
CA ALA A 135 -2.94 11.34 3.51
C ALA A 135 -2.23 12.70 3.65
N THR A 136 -2.86 13.83 3.27
CA THR A 136 -2.25 15.17 3.16
C THR A 136 -1.56 15.69 4.44
N SER A 137 -1.82 15.08 5.60
CA SER A 137 -1.24 15.51 6.87
C SER A 137 -0.89 14.34 7.79
N MET A 138 -0.35 13.25 7.23
CA MET A 138 0.12 12.11 8.03
C MET A 138 1.63 12.22 8.32
N PRO A 139 2.05 12.75 9.49
CA PRO A 139 3.46 13.08 9.77
C PRO A 139 4.34 11.84 9.94
N ALA A 140 3.74 10.68 10.23
CA ALA A 140 4.44 9.42 10.44
C ALA A 140 4.48 8.54 9.19
N LEU A 141 3.69 8.84 8.13
CA LEU A 141 3.48 7.91 7.01
C LEU A 141 4.77 7.71 6.21
N ARG A 142 5.30 6.49 6.25
CA ARG A 142 6.53 6.08 5.54
C ARG A 142 6.24 5.16 4.37
N SER A 143 5.24 4.31 4.50
CA SER A 143 4.88 3.33 3.48
C SER A 143 3.41 3.44 3.14
N LEU A 144 3.13 3.66 1.86
CA LEU A 144 1.80 3.62 1.30
C LEU A 144 1.77 2.61 0.15
N SER A 145 0.90 1.60 0.28
CA SER A 145 0.66 0.62 -0.75
C SER A 145 -0.82 0.63 -1.09
N ILE A 146 -1.14 0.90 -2.35
CA ILE A 146 -2.49 0.87 -2.88
C ILE A 146 -2.51 -0.11 -4.05
N SER A 147 -3.43 -1.08 -3.99
CA SER A 147 -3.59 -2.08 -5.05
C SER A 147 -5.04 -2.20 -5.48
N GLY A 148 -5.27 -2.34 -6.79
CA GLY A 148 -6.59 -2.48 -7.36
C GLY A 148 -7.33 -1.16 -7.53
N GLY A 149 -8.62 -1.27 -7.80
CA GLY A 149 -9.46 -0.14 -8.20
C GLY A 149 -9.33 0.15 -9.70
N GLU A 150 -10.43 0.01 -10.44
CA GLU A 150 -10.50 0.39 -11.85
C GLU A 150 -10.76 1.90 -12.01
N TRP A 151 -10.00 2.73 -11.28
CA TRP A 151 -10.33 4.16 -11.13
C TRP A 151 -10.05 4.99 -12.38
N ARG A 152 -9.20 4.53 -13.30
CA ARG A 152 -8.70 5.22 -14.51
C ARG A 152 -7.91 6.52 -14.26
N THR A 153 -8.24 7.22 -13.18
CA THR A 153 -7.60 8.42 -12.67
C THR A 153 -7.45 8.32 -11.16
N LEU A 154 -6.31 8.77 -10.63
CA LEU A 154 -6.08 8.86 -9.20
C LEU A 154 -5.35 10.16 -8.87
N GLU A 155 -5.95 11.00 -8.03
CA GLU A 155 -5.36 12.27 -7.60
C GLU A 155 -4.23 12.00 -6.59
N LEU A 156 -2.97 12.17 -7.04
CA LEU A 156 -1.79 11.94 -6.20
C LEU A 156 -1.33 13.17 -5.43
N ALA A 157 -1.90 14.36 -5.70
CA ALA A 157 -1.53 15.62 -5.03
C ALA A 157 -1.50 15.52 -3.49
N PRO A 158 -2.41 14.76 -2.83
CA PRO A 158 -2.35 14.54 -1.38
C PRO A 158 -1.07 13.89 -0.86
N LEU A 159 -0.30 13.19 -1.70
CA LEU A 159 0.94 12.53 -1.31
C LEU A 159 2.17 13.47 -1.28
N ARG A 160 2.02 14.67 -1.84
CA ARG A 160 3.12 15.63 -1.97
C ARG A 160 3.65 16.05 -0.59
N GLY A 161 4.96 15.91 -0.40
CA GLY A 161 5.64 16.35 0.82
C GLY A 161 5.48 15.42 2.02
N LEU A 162 4.80 14.27 1.86
CA LEU A 162 4.76 13.24 2.89
C LEU A 162 6.12 12.57 3.04
N PRO A 163 6.48 12.10 4.24
CA PRO A 163 7.83 11.58 4.48
C PRO A 163 7.98 10.11 4.05
N LEU A 164 7.35 9.73 2.91
CA LEU A 164 7.34 8.40 2.32
C LEU A 164 8.75 7.94 1.93
N THR A 165 9.08 6.73 2.37
CA THR A 165 10.25 5.96 1.92
C THR A 165 9.83 4.84 0.96
N SER A 166 8.57 4.43 0.99
CA SER A 166 8.02 3.39 0.12
C SER A 166 6.65 3.79 -0.44
N LEU A 167 6.51 3.69 -1.77
CA LEU A 167 5.23 3.87 -2.45
C LEU A 167 5.01 2.72 -3.44
N THR A 168 3.87 2.05 -3.29
CA THR A 168 3.40 1.04 -4.23
C THR A 168 2.03 1.43 -4.77
N LEU A 169 1.93 1.58 -6.08
CA LEU A 169 0.69 1.74 -6.82
C LEU A 169 0.59 0.58 -7.81
N ALA A 170 -0.35 -0.33 -7.58
CA ALA A 170 -0.50 -1.53 -8.39
C ALA A 170 -1.95 -1.67 -8.89
N ARG A 171 -2.14 -2.15 -10.12
CA ARG A 171 -3.47 -2.51 -10.66
C ARG A 171 -4.51 -1.39 -10.59
N GLN A 172 -4.08 -0.15 -10.81
CA GLN A 172 -4.98 1.01 -10.71
C GLN A 172 -5.62 1.39 -12.05
N TYR A 173 -5.20 0.75 -13.15
CA TYR A 173 -5.62 1.07 -14.53
C TYR A 173 -5.51 2.57 -14.85
N ILE A 174 -4.60 3.29 -14.18
CA ILE A 174 -4.42 4.72 -14.40
C ILE A 174 -3.57 4.96 -15.63
N SER A 175 -3.97 5.96 -16.40
CA SER A 175 -3.37 6.27 -17.71
C SER A 175 -2.16 7.19 -17.65
N SER A 176 -1.95 7.85 -16.53
CA SER A 176 -0.80 8.70 -16.29
C SER A 176 -0.50 8.74 -14.79
N VAL A 177 0.78 8.83 -14.45
CA VAL A 177 1.26 9.01 -13.08
C VAL A 177 2.11 10.28 -13.06
N PRO A 178 1.64 11.38 -12.44
CA PRO A 178 2.43 12.60 -12.32
C PRO A 178 3.60 12.38 -11.34
N LEU A 179 4.74 11.89 -11.83
CA LEU A 179 5.89 11.54 -11.00
C LEU A 179 6.44 12.77 -10.26
N GLU A 180 6.26 13.98 -10.76
CA GLU A 180 6.63 15.25 -10.10
C GLU A 180 5.90 15.51 -8.77
N VAL A 181 4.78 14.82 -8.54
CA VAL A 181 4.01 14.88 -7.29
C VAL A 181 4.58 13.94 -6.23
N ILE A 182 5.00 12.74 -6.65
CA ILE A 182 5.43 11.66 -5.74
C ILE A 182 6.95 11.52 -5.61
N ALA A 183 7.72 12.08 -6.55
CA ALA A 183 9.17 12.05 -6.52
C ALA A 183 9.71 12.94 -5.40
N GLN A 184 10.53 12.33 -4.53
CA GLN A 184 11.09 13.02 -3.37
C GLN A 184 12.40 12.39 -2.88
N PRO A 185 13.28 13.17 -2.24
CA PRO A 185 14.60 12.68 -1.81
C PRO A 185 14.59 11.55 -0.78
N ALA A 186 13.49 11.41 -0.03
CA ALA A 186 13.32 10.38 0.98
C ALA A 186 12.91 9.01 0.41
N LEU A 187 12.46 8.95 -0.84
CA LEU A 187 11.91 7.73 -1.44
C LEU A 187 13.04 6.71 -1.70
N GLU A 188 12.86 5.50 -1.16
CA GLU A 188 13.80 4.38 -1.26
C GLU A 188 13.24 3.27 -2.14
N HIS A 189 11.92 3.08 -2.13
CA HIS A 189 11.22 2.06 -2.90
C HIS A 189 10.03 2.67 -3.65
N LEU A 190 10.02 2.49 -4.97
CA LEU A 190 8.90 2.88 -5.83
C LEU A 190 8.48 1.68 -6.68
N MET A 191 7.23 1.27 -6.54
CA MET A 191 6.63 0.21 -7.36
C MET A 191 5.39 0.75 -8.04
N LEU A 192 5.44 0.81 -9.37
CA LEU A 192 4.34 1.20 -10.23
C LEU A 192 4.07 0.02 -11.15
N GLN A 193 2.99 -0.72 -10.93
CA GLN A 193 2.74 -1.99 -11.62
C GLN A 193 1.32 -2.05 -12.17
N GLU A 194 1.15 -2.71 -13.32
CA GLU A 194 -0.16 -2.92 -13.93
C GLU A 194 -0.93 -1.59 -14.10
N LEU A 195 -0.23 -0.58 -14.64
CA LEU A 195 -0.78 0.71 -15.03
C LEU A 195 -1.12 0.70 -16.53
N GLU A 196 -2.21 1.38 -16.91
CA GLU A 196 -2.71 1.45 -18.30
C GLU A 196 -2.14 2.68 -19.00
N ILE A 197 -0.81 2.79 -19.09
CA ILE A 197 -0.13 3.99 -19.62
C ILE A 197 -0.47 4.19 -21.10
N ASN A 198 -1.49 5.01 -21.34
CA ASN A 198 -1.93 5.37 -22.68
C ASN A 198 -0.78 6.08 -23.40
N GLU A 199 -0.54 5.72 -24.66
CA GLU A 199 0.53 6.27 -25.52
C GLU A 199 1.94 5.69 -25.30
N GLY A 200 2.12 4.79 -24.33
CA GLY A 200 3.35 3.99 -24.22
C GLY A 200 4.61 4.78 -23.89
N TYR A 201 4.47 5.97 -23.28
CA TYR A 201 5.57 6.80 -22.78
C TYR A 201 5.35 7.14 -21.30
N LEU A 202 6.41 7.01 -20.52
CA LEU A 202 6.44 7.42 -19.10
C LEU A 202 7.68 8.28 -18.88
N ASP A 203 7.48 9.55 -18.55
CA ASP A 203 8.59 10.44 -18.22
C ASP A 203 9.15 10.11 -16.84
N LEU A 204 10.37 9.58 -16.79
CA LEU A 204 11.07 9.28 -15.55
C LEU A 204 11.86 10.47 -15.00
N MET A 205 12.00 11.57 -15.76
CA MET A 205 12.79 12.74 -15.34
C MET A 205 12.53 13.15 -13.91
N PRO A 206 11.30 13.26 -13.40
CA PRO A 206 11.06 13.67 -12.03
C PRO A 206 11.78 12.81 -10.97
N LEU A 207 12.09 11.54 -11.25
CA LEU A 207 12.77 10.64 -10.31
C LEU A 207 14.25 10.98 -10.05
N HIS A 208 14.87 11.90 -10.81
CA HIS A 208 16.26 12.30 -10.57
C HIS A 208 16.51 12.86 -9.16
N VAL A 209 15.46 13.41 -8.51
CA VAL A 209 15.53 13.94 -7.14
C VAL A 209 15.53 12.85 -6.07
N CYS A 210 15.15 11.61 -6.41
CA CYS A 210 15.03 10.47 -5.51
C CYS A 210 16.41 9.87 -5.20
N THR A 211 17.31 10.67 -4.62
CA THR A 211 18.72 10.34 -4.37
C THR A 211 18.95 9.16 -3.42
N LYS A 212 17.91 8.69 -2.72
CA LYS A 212 17.93 7.48 -1.89
C LYS A 212 17.28 6.27 -2.53
N LEU A 213 16.74 6.39 -3.75
CA LEU A 213 16.01 5.31 -4.41
C LEU A 213 16.91 4.08 -4.57
N GLN A 214 16.47 2.95 -4.03
CA GLN A 214 17.18 1.67 -4.06
C GLN A 214 16.48 0.69 -4.99
N PHE A 215 15.15 0.77 -5.07
CA PHE A 215 14.33 -0.10 -5.89
C PHE A 215 13.30 0.70 -6.68
N LEU A 216 13.31 0.49 -8.00
CA LEU A 216 12.27 0.94 -8.92
C LEU A 216 11.70 -0.26 -9.67
N SER A 217 10.39 -0.47 -9.59
CA SER A 217 9.69 -1.45 -10.40
C SER A 217 8.64 -0.75 -11.26
N LEU A 218 8.73 -0.97 -12.56
CA LEU A 218 7.76 -0.62 -13.59
C LEU A 218 7.21 -1.88 -14.27
N HIS A 219 7.36 -3.04 -13.61
CA HIS A 219 7.00 -4.34 -14.15
C HIS A 219 5.49 -4.40 -14.48
N GLN A 220 5.13 -5.13 -15.53
CA GLN A 220 3.74 -5.25 -16.01
C GLN A 220 3.07 -3.92 -16.40
N ASN A 221 3.84 -2.88 -16.72
CA ASN A 221 3.32 -1.73 -17.44
C ASN A 221 3.50 -1.94 -18.95
N GLU A 222 2.59 -1.37 -19.75
CA GLU A 222 2.68 -1.37 -21.22
C GLU A 222 3.30 -0.05 -21.69
N VAL A 223 4.65 0.01 -21.66
CA VAL A 223 5.41 1.20 -22.12
C VAL A 223 6.26 0.80 -23.33
N GLY A 224 6.12 1.56 -24.42
CA GLY A 224 6.84 1.31 -25.67
C GLY A 224 8.29 1.83 -25.65
N THR A 225 8.50 3.06 -25.16
CA THR A 225 9.83 3.67 -25.05
C THR A 225 10.03 4.26 -23.67
N LEU A 226 11.20 4.03 -23.08
CA LEU A 226 11.54 4.52 -21.75
C LEU A 226 12.87 5.27 -21.75
N GLU A 227 12.81 6.56 -21.44
CA GLU A 227 14.00 7.39 -21.22
C GLU A 227 14.48 7.17 -19.77
N VAL A 228 15.74 6.76 -19.59
CA VAL A 228 16.28 6.36 -18.28
C VAL A 228 17.39 7.28 -17.77
N SER A 229 17.61 8.45 -18.36
CA SER A 229 18.63 9.41 -17.89
C SER A 229 18.40 9.84 -16.45
N ALA A 230 17.14 9.91 -16.01
CA ALA A 230 16.79 10.22 -14.63
C ALA A 230 17.37 9.21 -13.64
N LEU A 231 17.51 7.96 -14.09
CA LEU A 231 18.00 6.83 -13.31
C LEU A 231 19.52 6.71 -13.37
N ALA A 232 20.17 7.24 -14.41
CA ALA A 232 21.61 7.09 -14.65
C ALA A 232 22.47 7.64 -13.50
N GLY A 233 22.04 8.75 -12.89
CA GLY A 233 22.72 9.39 -11.75
C GLY A 233 22.39 8.82 -10.37
N LEU A 234 21.44 7.88 -10.26
CA LEU A 234 20.98 7.36 -8.97
C LEU A 234 21.96 6.32 -8.40
N ALA A 235 23.01 6.78 -7.73
CA ALA A 235 24.07 5.93 -7.17
C ALA A 235 23.58 4.92 -6.11
N THR A 236 22.41 5.13 -5.51
CA THR A 236 21.77 4.21 -4.56
C THR A 236 20.92 3.14 -5.23
N LEU A 237 20.52 3.31 -6.50
CA LEU A 237 19.62 2.39 -7.17
C LEU A 237 20.32 1.04 -7.31
N ARG A 238 19.75 0.00 -6.69
CA ARG A 238 20.31 -1.37 -6.70
C ARG A 238 19.55 -2.29 -7.62
N ARG A 239 18.26 -2.03 -7.82
CA ARG A 239 17.39 -2.85 -8.64
C ARG A 239 16.43 -1.97 -9.43
N PHE A 240 16.44 -2.18 -10.74
CA PHE A 240 15.48 -1.62 -11.67
C PHE A 240 14.81 -2.76 -12.43
N ASP A 241 13.50 -2.90 -12.23
CA ASP A 241 12.66 -3.84 -12.95
C ASP A 241 11.85 -3.06 -13.99
N PRO A 242 12.23 -3.09 -15.28
CA PRO A 242 11.54 -2.31 -16.30
C PRO A 242 10.18 -2.93 -16.72
N PRO A 243 9.40 -2.20 -17.54
CA PRO A 243 8.21 -2.72 -18.22
C PRO A 243 8.49 -4.01 -18.99
N ASN A 244 7.50 -4.91 -19.06
CA ASN A 244 7.70 -6.28 -19.54
C ASN A 244 7.34 -6.41 -21.04
N PHE A 245 8.23 -6.01 -21.96
CA PHE A 245 7.99 -6.17 -23.42
C PHE A 245 9.23 -6.51 -24.25
N LYS A 246 9.02 -7.36 -25.27
CA LYS A 246 10.05 -7.84 -26.23
C LYS A 246 10.67 -6.75 -27.12
N SER A 247 10.02 -5.59 -27.25
CA SER A 247 10.40 -4.50 -28.18
C SER A 247 10.65 -3.17 -27.50
N MET A 248 10.79 -3.15 -26.17
CA MET A 248 11.02 -1.92 -25.43
C MET A 248 12.43 -1.39 -25.71
N MET A 249 12.51 -0.12 -26.08
CA MET A 249 13.76 0.61 -26.24
C MET A 249 14.02 1.44 -24.99
N MET A 250 15.23 1.33 -24.42
CA MET A 250 15.71 2.26 -23.41
C MET A 250 16.70 3.23 -24.04
N SER A 251 16.59 4.51 -23.72
CA SER A 251 17.57 5.52 -24.11
C SER A 251 18.12 6.27 -22.89
N ALA A 252 19.38 6.67 -22.96
CA ALA A 252 20.00 7.54 -21.96
C ALA A 252 20.90 8.57 -22.65
N HIS A 253 20.73 9.83 -22.26
CA HIS A 253 21.54 10.98 -22.69
C HIS A 253 22.57 11.40 -21.61
N ALA A 254 22.59 10.70 -20.46
CA ALA A 254 23.49 10.98 -19.35
C ALA A 254 24.64 9.96 -19.28
N GLU A 255 25.85 10.38 -19.67
CA GLU A 255 27.09 9.65 -19.40
C GLU A 255 27.94 10.34 -18.32
N PRO A 256 28.59 9.58 -17.41
CA PRO A 256 28.56 8.13 -17.28
C PRO A 256 27.32 7.62 -16.52
N ILE A 257 26.81 6.46 -16.92
CA ILE A 257 25.79 5.71 -16.14
C ILE A 257 26.47 5.15 -14.89
N VAL A 258 26.21 5.77 -13.72
CA VAL A 258 26.80 5.37 -12.43
C VAL A 258 25.86 4.52 -11.58
N SER A 259 24.59 4.46 -11.94
CA SER A 259 23.53 3.72 -11.25
C SER A 259 23.71 2.19 -11.33
N PRO A 260 23.94 1.51 -10.19
CA PRO A 260 24.12 0.05 -10.20
C PRO A 260 22.88 -0.72 -10.65
N GLY A 261 21.68 -0.18 -10.44
CA GLY A 261 20.42 -0.80 -10.85
C GLY A 261 20.26 -0.90 -12.36
N LEU A 262 20.94 -0.05 -13.14
CA LEU A 262 20.96 -0.12 -14.59
C LEU A 262 22.04 -1.05 -15.15
N SER A 263 22.92 -1.61 -14.33
CA SER A 263 24.08 -2.37 -14.80
C SER A 263 23.68 -3.58 -15.66
N ARG A 264 22.55 -4.23 -15.34
CA ARG A 264 22.00 -5.38 -16.08
C ARG A 264 21.38 -5.00 -17.42
N TRP A 265 21.14 -3.72 -17.66
CA TRP A 265 20.43 -3.19 -18.81
C TRP A 265 21.34 -2.41 -19.76
N ARG A 266 22.63 -2.27 -19.46
CA ARG A 266 23.57 -1.46 -20.25
C ARG A 266 23.58 -1.78 -21.75
N ASP A 267 23.52 -3.06 -22.10
CA ASP A 267 23.54 -3.50 -23.50
C ASP A 267 22.21 -3.20 -24.24
N ASN A 268 21.15 -2.89 -23.48
CA ASN A 268 19.81 -2.56 -23.99
C ASN A 268 19.53 -1.04 -23.97
N ILE A 269 20.47 -0.23 -23.45
CA ILE A 269 20.35 1.24 -23.40
C ILE A 269 21.06 1.80 -24.63
N GLY A 270 20.29 2.38 -25.55
CA GLY A 270 20.84 3.22 -26.61
C GLY A 270 21.39 4.52 -26.01
N VAL A 271 22.68 4.77 -26.20
CA VAL A 271 23.28 6.07 -25.90
C VAL A 271 23.18 6.90 -27.17
N GLU A 272 22.35 7.94 -27.14
CA GLU A 272 22.19 8.92 -28.21
C GLU A 272 22.67 10.30 -27.77
#